data_AF-A0AAQ3MNM2-F1
#
_entry.id   AF-A0AAQ3MNM2-F1
#
_cell.length_a   1.000
_cell.length_b   1.000
_cell.length_c   1.000
_cell.angle_alpha   90.00
_cell.angle_beta   90.00
_cell.angle_gamma   90.00
#
_symmetry.space_group_name_H-M   'P 1'
#
loop_
_entity.id
_entity.type
_entity.pdbx_description
1 polymer ?
#
loop_
_entity_poly.entity_id
_entity_poly.type
_entity_poly.pdbx_seq_one_letter_code
_entity_poly.pdbx_strand_id
1 'polypeptide(L)'
;MEQTTFVEELVHCMDKEDLENYKAEGNTAFCLAAMSGNVEIAEILFCKNPWLLWIRDQKHMLPIEIASSAGQIPMTKFLFRKISEDPHHKLSFPDIVKLFFLTINNNIYSKLMHISSFLNSNML
;
A
#
# COMPACT_ATOMS: atom_id res chain seq x y z
N MET A 1 3.95 -16.18 10.45
CA MET A 1 3.82 -16.06 11.92
C MET A 1 5.16 -15.83 12.60
N GLU A 2 6.26 -16.56 12.31
CA GLU A 2 7.58 -16.24 12.93
C GLU A 2 8.29 -15.01 12.33
N GLN A 3 8.17 -14.79 11.02
CA GLN A 3 8.87 -13.67 10.36
C GLN A 3 8.32 -12.29 10.75
N THR A 4 7.05 -12.19 11.12
CA THR A 4 6.39 -10.91 11.41
C THR A 4 6.68 -10.42 12.82
N THR A 5 6.84 -11.33 13.80
CA THR A 5 7.30 -10.99 15.15
C THR A 5 8.70 -10.38 15.16
N PHE A 6 9.64 -10.93 14.38
CA PHE A 6 10.98 -10.33 14.26
C PHE A 6 10.94 -8.93 13.63
N VAL A 7 10.08 -8.73 12.63
CA VAL A 7 9.89 -7.41 12.00
C VAL A 7 9.27 -6.42 12.99
N GLU A 8 8.31 -6.84 13.80
CA GLU A 8 7.72 -6.01 14.86
C GLU A 8 8.76 -5.54 15.87
N GLU A 9 9.60 -6.44 16.37
CA GLU A 9 10.68 -6.10 17.30
C GLU A 9 11.67 -5.11 16.69
N LEU A 10 12.08 -5.35 15.44
CA LEU A 10 13.00 -4.46 14.73
C LEU A 10 12.40 -3.05 14.54
N VAL A 11 11.15 -2.97 14.07
CA VAL A 11 10.44 -1.70 13.85
C VAL A 11 10.18 -0.97 15.18
N HIS A 12 10.05 -1.70 16.28
CA HIS A 12 9.92 -1.08 17.60
C HIS A 12 11.19 -0.31 18.00
N CYS A 13 12.37 -0.82 17.64
CA CYS A 13 13.67 -0.20 17.92
C CYS A 13 14.04 0.97 16.98
N MET A 14 13.36 1.13 15.84
CA MET A 14 13.57 2.23 14.90
C MET A 14 12.74 3.46 15.28
N ASP A 15 13.18 4.67 14.95
CA ASP A 15 12.32 5.85 15.00
C ASP A 15 11.54 6.03 13.68
N LYS A 16 10.74 7.10 13.58
CA LYS A 16 9.92 7.31 12.37
C LYS A 16 10.81 7.70 11.20
N GLU A 17 11.78 8.56 11.48
CA GLU A 17 12.74 9.13 10.55
C GLU A 17 13.62 8.04 9.90
N ASP A 18 14.02 7.02 10.66
CA ASP A 18 14.71 5.84 10.16
C ASP A 18 13.90 5.12 9.07
N LEU A 19 12.59 4.95 9.29
CA LEU A 19 11.69 4.29 8.34
C LEU A 19 11.47 5.12 7.06
N GLU A 20 11.63 6.43 7.13
CA GLU A 20 11.49 7.34 5.98
C GLU A 20 12.77 7.44 5.16
N ASN A 21 13.92 7.52 5.85
CA ASN A 21 15.21 7.84 5.27
C ASN A 21 15.97 6.61 4.78
N TYR A 22 15.81 5.46 5.46
CA TYR A 22 16.51 4.24 5.05
C TYR A 22 15.83 3.62 3.82
N LYS A 23 16.57 3.57 2.71
CA LYS A 23 16.07 3.09 1.42
C LYS A 23 16.99 2.00 0.88
N ALA A 24 16.42 0.86 0.53
CA ALA A 24 17.10 -0.17 -0.24
C ALA A 24 16.68 -0.02 -1.71
N GLU A 25 17.65 0.14 -2.61
CA GLU A 25 17.40 0.41 -4.03
C GLU A 25 16.40 1.55 -4.25
N GLY A 26 16.50 2.62 -3.45
CA GLY A 26 15.61 3.78 -3.57
C GLY A 26 14.15 3.55 -3.10
N ASN A 27 13.84 2.40 -2.50
CA ASN A 27 12.54 2.08 -1.91
C ASN A 27 12.61 2.09 -0.38
N THR A 28 11.61 2.67 0.28
CA THR A 28 11.41 2.44 1.73
C THR A 28 11.01 0.99 1.97
N ALA A 29 11.20 0.50 3.20
CA ALA A 29 10.70 -0.82 3.59
C ALA A 29 9.20 -0.99 3.29
N PHE A 30 8.42 0.08 3.44
CA PHE A 30 7.00 0.11 3.12
C PHE A 30 6.71 -0.08 1.62
N CYS A 31 7.50 0.56 0.74
CA CYS A 31 7.39 0.36 -0.71
C CYS A 31 7.73 -1.09 -1.11
N LEU A 32 8.72 -1.70 -0.46
CA LEU A 32 9.07 -3.11 -0.70
C LEU A 32 7.95 -4.06 -0.22
N ALA A 33 7.34 -3.78 0.93
CA ALA A 33 6.15 -4.51 1.39
C ALA A 33 4.99 -4.36 0.41
N ALA A 34 4.76 -3.14 -0.10
CA ALA A 34 3.73 -2.87 -1.10
C ALA A 34 3.96 -3.64 -2.42
N MET A 35 5.19 -3.64 -2.92
CA MET A 35 5.58 -4.36 -4.14
C MET A 35 5.45 -5.89 -4.00
N SER A 36 5.84 -6.43 -2.85
CA SER A 36 5.75 -7.87 -2.56
C SER A 36 4.34 -8.34 -2.19
N GLY A 37 3.45 -7.40 -1.82
CA GLY A 37 2.08 -7.71 -1.40
C GLY A 37 1.97 -8.20 0.05
N ASN A 38 3.01 -8.04 0.87
CA ASN A 38 3.01 -8.48 2.26
C ASN A 38 2.25 -7.49 3.17
N VAL A 39 0.93 -7.70 3.29
CA VAL A 39 0.03 -6.81 4.05
C VAL A 39 0.38 -6.75 5.54
N GLU A 40 0.79 -7.88 6.13
CA GLU A 40 1.11 -7.96 7.56
C GLU A 40 2.32 -7.06 7.90
N ILE A 41 3.38 -7.11 7.10
CA ILE A 41 4.54 -6.22 7.28
C ILE A 41 4.15 -4.75 7.03
N ALA A 42 3.33 -4.47 6.02
CA ALA A 42 2.86 -3.11 5.79
C ALA A 42 2.02 -2.58 6.96
N GLU A 43 1.19 -3.41 7.60
CA GLU A 43 0.44 -3.03 8.80
C GLU A 43 1.36 -2.66 9.96
N ILE A 44 2.39 -3.47 10.23
CA ILE A 44 3.39 -3.21 11.27
C ILE A 44 4.07 -1.85 11.05
N LEU A 45 4.57 -1.63 9.83
CA LEU A 45 5.24 -0.38 9.44
C LEU A 45 4.30 0.83 9.50
N PHE A 46 3.07 0.68 9.01
CA PHE A 46 2.04 1.72 9.03
C PHE A 46 1.68 2.16 10.45
N CYS A 47 1.53 1.20 11.38
CA CYS A 47 1.24 1.49 12.78
C CYS A 47 2.31 2.37 13.43
N LYS A 48 3.59 2.19 13.06
CA LYS A 48 4.69 3.02 13.54
C LYS A 48 4.71 4.40 12.87
N ASN A 49 4.52 4.44 11.55
CA ASN A 49 4.54 5.69 10.78
C ASN A 49 3.54 5.70 9.60
N PRO A 50 2.36 6.31 9.77
CA PRO A 50 1.37 6.44 8.69
C PRO A 50 1.86 7.26 7.49
N TRP A 51 2.85 8.14 7.66
CA TRP A 51 3.40 8.96 6.58
C TRP A 51 4.01 8.13 5.45
N LEU A 52 4.41 6.89 5.74
CA LEU A 52 4.95 5.94 4.76
C LEU A 52 4.01 5.68 3.58
N LEU A 53 2.70 5.90 3.73
CA LEU A 53 1.73 5.86 2.62
C LEU A 53 2.03 6.86 1.50
N TRP A 54 2.71 7.95 1.83
CA TRP A 54 2.86 9.12 0.97
C TRP A 54 4.29 9.32 0.48
N ILE A 55 5.23 8.48 0.94
CA ILE A 55 6.62 8.52 0.50
C ILE A 55 6.75 7.79 -0.83
N ARG A 56 7.21 8.52 -1.83
CA ARG A 56 7.42 7.98 -3.16
C ARG A 56 8.74 7.21 -3.26
N ASP A 57 8.73 6.16 -4.06
CA ASP A 57 9.96 5.45 -4.46
C ASP A 57 10.81 6.28 -5.43
N GLN A 58 11.95 5.72 -5.84
CA GLN A 58 12.84 6.30 -6.85
C GLN A 58 12.20 6.53 -8.23
N LYS A 59 11.08 5.87 -8.55
CA LYS A 59 10.30 6.07 -9.78
C LYS A 59 9.16 7.07 -9.57
N HIS A 60 9.19 7.82 -8.47
CA HIS A 60 8.16 8.76 -8.05
C HIS A 60 6.76 8.13 -7.90
N MET A 61 6.68 6.84 -7.59
CA MET A 61 5.43 6.13 -7.38
C MET A 61 5.06 6.08 -5.91
N LEU A 62 3.78 6.27 -5.62
CA LEU A 62 3.24 6.02 -4.28
C LEU A 62 3.17 4.50 -4.02
N PRO A 63 3.24 4.05 -2.75
CA PRO A 63 3.07 2.65 -2.38
C PRO A 63 1.83 1.98 -3.01
N ILE A 64 0.69 2.68 -3.08
CA ILE A 64 -0.52 2.15 -3.71
C ILE A 64 -0.36 1.92 -5.21
N GLU A 65 0.39 2.79 -5.89
CA GLU A 65 0.70 2.66 -7.32
C GLU A 65 1.68 1.51 -7.55
N ILE A 66 2.68 1.34 -6.67
CA ILE A 66 3.63 0.21 -6.70
C ILE A 66 2.86 -1.11 -6.56
N ALA A 67 2.02 -1.24 -5.53
CA ALA A 67 1.22 -2.45 -5.31
C ALA A 67 0.27 -2.73 -6.49
N SER A 68 -0.37 -1.69 -7.02
CA SER A 68 -1.26 -1.80 -8.19
C SER A 68 -0.49 -2.20 -9.44
N SER A 69 0.70 -1.64 -9.64
CA SER A 69 1.58 -1.98 -10.76
C SER A 69 2.06 -3.42 -10.70
N ALA A 70 2.24 -3.96 -9.50
CA ALA A 70 2.69 -5.34 -9.26
C ALA A 70 1.53 -6.35 -9.22
N GLY A 71 0.27 -5.92 -9.39
CA GLY A 71 -0.89 -6.83 -9.34
C GLY A 71 -1.27 -7.31 -7.92
N GLN A 72 -0.76 -6.65 -6.87
CA GLN A 72 -0.96 -7.06 -5.48
C GLN A 72 -2.33 -6.59 -4.96
N ILE A 73 -3.40 -7.32 -5.32
CA ILE A 73 -4.79 -6.93 -5.04
C ILE A 73 -5.07 -6.72 -3.53
N PRO A 74 -4.72 -7.65 -2.61
CA PRO A 74 -5.00 -7.46 -1.18
C PRO A 74 -4.30 -6.23 -0.61
N MET A 75 -3.03 -6.04 -0.98
CA MET A 75 -2.24 -4.87 -0.60
C MET A 75 -2.82 -3.56 -1.15
N THR A 76 -3.22 -3.56 -2.43
CA THR A 76 -3.83 -2.38 -3.07
C THR A 76 -5.11 -1.96 -2.34
N LYS A 77 -5.96 -2.93 -1.95
CA LYS A 77 -7.17 -2.65 -1.15
C LYS A 77 -6.82 -2.11 0.24
N PHE A 78 -5.85 -2.72 0.90
CA PHE A 78 -5.36 -2.27 2.21
C PHE A 78 -4.92 -0.80 2.15
N LEU A 79 -4.06 -0.46 1.18
CA LEU A 79 -3.54 0.89 0.99
C LEU A 79 -4.65 1.89 0.62
N PHE A 80 -5.58 1.51 -0.25
CA PHE A 80 -6.71 2.36 -0.62
C PHE A 80 -7.59 2.71 0.59
N ARG A 81 -7.89 1.72 1.44
CA ARG A 81 -8.61 1.93 2.70
C ARG A 81 -7.85 2.91 3.60
N LYS A 82 -6.55 2.69 3.81
CA LYS A 82 -5.72 3.55 4.68
C LYS A 82 -5.60 4.99 4.17
N ILE A 83 -5.47 5.18 2.86
CA ILE A 83 -5.51 6.50 2.23
C ILE A 83 -6.87 7.18 2.42
N SER A 84 -7.98 6.44 2.33
CA SER A 84 -9.33 6.98 2.52
C SER A 84 -9.62 7.36 3.97
N GLU A 85 -8.92 6.73 4.92
CA GLU A 85 -8.98 7.02 6.36
C GLU A 85 -8.09 8.23 6.75
N ASP A 86 -7.15 8.68 5.90
CA ASP A 86 -6.29 9.83 6.17
C ASP A 86 -7.05 11.16 5.94
N PRO A 87 -7.29 11.97 6.98
CA PRO A 87 -8.02 13.22 6.84
C PRO A 87 -7.16 14.39 6.33
N HIS A 88 -5.83 14.25 6.35
CA HIS A 88 -4.88 15.32 6.10
C HIS A 88 -4.29 15.28 4.69
N HIS A 89 -4.18 14.10 4.10
CA HIS A 89 -3.59 13.91 2.78
C HIS A 89 -4.55 13.19 1.83
N LYS A 90 -4.49 13.57 0.55
CA LYS A 90 -5.31 12.98 -0.50
C LYS A 90 -4.45 12.75 -1.73
N LEU A 91 -4.80 11.72 -2.50
CA LEU A 91 -4.20 11.50 -3.80
C LEU A 91 -4.40 12.72 -4.68
N SER A 92 -3.34 13.15 -5.36
CA SER A 92 -3.45 14.20 -6.36
C SER A 92 -4.22 13.67 -7.58
N PHE A 93 -4.83 14.55 -8.36
CA PHE A 93 -5.52 14.14 -9.59
C PHE A 93 -4.63 13.31 -10.55
N PRO A 94 -3.34 13.69 -10.78
CA PRO A 94 -2.40 12.85 -11.52
C PRO A 94 -2.24 11.43 -10.95
N ASP A 95 -2.10 11.28 -9.63
CA ASP A 95 -1.97 9.97 -8.99
C ASP A 95 -3.25 9.15 -9.13
N ILE A 96 -4.43 9.79 -9.02
CA ILE A 96 -5.72 9.12 -9.23
C ILE A 96 -5.82 8.58 -10.66
N VAL A 97 -5.49 9.39 -11.68
CA VAL A 97 -5.51 8.98 -13.08
C VAL A 97 -4.51 7.84 -13.33
N LYS A 98 -3.30 7.95 -12.78
CA LYS A 98 -2.28 6.90 -12.89
C LYS A 98 -2.74 5.60 -12.24
N LEU A 99 -3.28 5.66 -11.02
CA LEU A 99 -3.83 4.51 -10.30
C LEU A 99 -4.98 3.84 -11.08
N PHE A 100 -5.86 4.63 -11.71
CA PHE A 100 -6.93 4.13 -12.56
C PHE A 100 -6.39 3.28 -13.72
N PHE A 101 -5.39 3.76 -14.46
CA PHE A 101 -4.79 2.98 -15.54
C PHE A 101 -4.03 1.74 -15.04
N LEU A 102 -3.29 1.84 -13.94
CA LEU A 102 -2.55 0.70 -13.37
C LEU A 102 -3.47 -0.45 -12.97
N THR A 103 -4.60 -0.13 -12.36
CA THR A 103 -5.56 -1.14 -11.91
C THR A 103 -6.33 -1.79 -13.06
N ILE A 104 -6.52 -1.09 -14.19
CA ILE A 104 -7.10 -1.64 -15.43
C ILE A 104 -6.09 -2.58 -16.10
N ASN A 105 -4.87 -2.09 -16.33
CA ASN A 105 -3.85 -2.81 -17.09
C ASN A 105 -3.38 -4.09 -16.38
N ASN A 106 -3.37 -4.11 -15.05
CA ASN A 106 -2.98 -5.30 -14.27
C ASN A 106 -4.14 -6.24 -13.91
N ASN A 107 -5.29 -6.10 -14.59
CA ASN A 107 -6.46 -6.95 -14.41
C ASN A 107 -6.98 -6.98 -12.95
N ILE A 108 -6.67 -5.95 -12.14
CA ILE A 108 -7.15 -5.81 -10.77
C ILE A 108 -8.66 -5.48 -10.81
N TYR A 109 -9.10 -4.67 -11.79
CA TYR A 109 -10.52 -4.29 -11.95
C TYR A 109 -11.48 -5.47 -12.23
N SER A 110 -11.10 -6.46 -13.05
CA SER A 110 -11.99 -7.59 -13.37
C SER A 110 -12.29 -8.48 -12.16
N LYS A 111 -11.33 -8.60 -11.23
CA LYS A 111 -11.49 -9.35 -9.97
C LYS A 111 -12.12 -8.52 -8.85
N LEU A 112 -12.01 -7.19 -8.90
CA LEU A 112 -12.67 -6.29 -7.95
C LEU A 112 -14.19 -6.20 -8.18
N MET A 113 -14.64 -6.20 -9.45
CA MET A 113 -16.09 -6.18 -9.77
C MET A 113 -16.84 -7.43 -9.31
N HIS A 114 -16.18 -8.59 -9.24
CA HIS A 114 -16.77 -9.81 -8.69
C HIS A 114 -17.17 -9.67 -7.21
N ILE A 115 -16.56 -8.73 -6.48
CA ILE A 115 -16.85 -8.47 -5.06
C ILE A 115 -17.89 -7.37 -4.91
N SER A 116 -17.89 -6.33 -5.77
CA SER A 116 -18.97 -5.33 -5.76
C SER A 116 -20.31 -5.92 -6.21
N SER A 117 -20.32 -6.88 -7.14
CA SER A 117 -21.54 -7.62 -7.48
C SER A 117 -22.01 -8.49 -6.31
N PHE A 118 -21.10 -9.12 -5.56
CA PHE A 118 -21.45 -9.94 -4.39
C PHE A 118 -22.03 -9.12 -3.22
N LEU A 119 -21.60 -7.87 -3.05
CA LEU A 119 -22.16 -6.95 -2.07
C LEU A 119 -23.53 -6.40 -2.49
N ASN A 120 -23.77 -6.21 -3.79
CA ASN A 120 -25.09 -5.80 -4.28
C ASN A 120 -26.13 -6.94 -4.32
N SER A 121 -25.71 -8.21 -4.41
CA SER A 121 -26.62 -9.37 -4.41
C SER A 121 -27.07 -9.82 -3.02
N ASN A 122 -26.43 -9.37 -1.93
CA ASN A 122 -26.77 -9.72 -0.55
C ASN A 122 -27.44 -8.56 0.23
N MET A 123 -27.83 -7.49 -0.46
CA MET A 123 -28.66 -6.39 0.06
C MET A 123 -29.96 -6.23 -0.75
N LEU A 124 -30.50 -7.33 -1.26
CA LEU A 124 -31.89 -7.44 -1.75
C LEU A 124 -32.55 -8.66 -1.11
#